data_AF-A0A142XES1-F1
#
_entry.id   AF-A0A142XES1-F1
#
_cell.length_a   1.000
_cell.length_b   1.000
_cell.length_c   1.000
_cell.angle_alpha   90.00
_cell.angle_beta   90.00
_cell.angle_gamma   90.00
#
_symmetry.space_group_name_H-M   'P 1'
#
loop_
_entity.id
_entity.type
_entity.pdbx_description
1 polymer ?
#
loop_
_entity_poly.entity_id
_entity_poly.type
_entity_poly.pdbx_seq_one_letter_code
_entity_poly.pdbx_strand_id
1 'polypeptide(L)' 'MPIMAKKKPTNPGGQTKRINVGFPAKWHAVARRLAAKKQQPVLYMLIALMEREAKELGVPDLPPPPWEEESAE' A
#
# COMPACT_ATOMS: atom_id res chain seq x y z
N MET A 1 -23.94 33.09 -25.10
CA MET A 1 -22.66 32.39 -25.42
C MET A 1 -22.17 31.72 -24.14
N PRO A 2 -22.19 30.38 -23.99
CA PRO A 2 -21.59 29.76 -22.81
C PRO A 2 -20.06 29.71 -22.98
N ILE A 3 -19.36 30.29 -22.00
CA ILE A 3 -17.90 30.31 -21.93
C ILE A 3 -17.43 28.88 -21.64
N MET A 4 -16.78 28.24 -22.61
CA MET A 4 -16.20 26.91 -22.44
C MET A 4 -15.11 26.97 -21.36
N ALA A 5 -15.37 26.32 -20.23
CA ALA A 5 -14.38 26.17 -19.17
C ALA A 5 -13.16 25.43 -19.70
N LYS A 6 -11.99 26.09 -19.73
CA LYS A 6 -10.72 25.51 -20.18
C LYS A 6 -10.41 24.28 -19.30
N LYS A 7 -10.33 23.09 -19.92
CA LYS A 7 -9.90 21.85 -19.24
C LYS A 7 -8.53 22.10 -18.59
N LYS A 8 -8.39 21.75 -17.30
CA LYS A 8 -7.10 21.78 -16.60
C LYS A 8 -6.09 20.93 -17.38
N PRO A 9 -4.85 21.41 -17.58
CA PRO A 9 -3.82 20.64 -18.26
C PRO A 9 -3.57 19.36 -17.46
N THR A 10 -3.71 18.21 -18.13
CA THR A 10 -3.33 16.92 -17.59
C THR A 10 -1.81 16.94 -17.38
N ASN A 11 -1.36 17.09 -16.14
CA ASN A 11 0.06 17.04 -15.81
C ASN A 11 0.63 15.66 -16.23
N PRO A 12 1.60 15.60 -17.15
CA PRO A 12 2.18 14.33 -17.60
C PRO A 12 3.18 13.72 -16.59
N GLY A 13 3.56 14.44 -15.55
CA GLY A 13 4.58 14.02 -14.55
C GLY A 13 4.12 13.02 -13.48
N GLY A 14 2.90 12.49 -13.56
CA GLY A 14 2.30 11.65 -12.51
C GLY A 14 1.91 10.24 -12.96
N GLN A 15 2.41 9.74 -14.09
CA GLN A 15 2.15 8.37 -14.53
C GLN A 15 3.01 7.35 -13.76
N THR A 16 2.93 7.33 -12.44
CA THR A 16 3.40 6.18 -11.67
C THR A 16 2.59 4.97 -12.13
N LYS A 17 3.27 4.00 -12.76
CA LYS A 17 2.65 2.77 -13.27
C LYS A 17 1.94 2.08 -12.11
N ARG A 18 0.61 2.17 -12.07
CA ARG A 18 -0.20 1.51 -11.04
C ARG A 18 -0.15 0.01 -11.28
N ILE A 19 0.64 -0.70 -10.47
CA ILE A 19 0.65 -2.15 -10.47
C ILE A 19 -0.50 -2.59 -9.55
N ASN A 20 -1.54 -3.19 -10.13
CA ASN A 20 -2.62 -3.75 -9.33
C ASN A 20 -2.18 -5.11 -8.80
N VAL A 21 -1.81 -5.16 -7.51
CA VAL A 21 -1.65 -6.42 -6.79
C VAL A 21 -3.05 -6.87 -6.38
N GLY A 22 -3.63 -7.78 -7.15
CA GLY A 22 -5.00 -8.24 -6.94
C GLY A 22 -5.14 -8.91 -5.58
N PHE A 23 -5.93 -8.30 -4.68
CA PHE A 23 -6.25 -8.87 -3.38
C PHE A 23 -7.75 -9.21 -3.32
N PRO A 24 -8.14 -10.47 -3.01
CA PRO A 24 -9.55 -10.85 -3.01
C PRO A 24 -10.39 -9.98 -2.07
N ALA A 25 -11.52 -9.46 -2.58
CA ALA A 25 -12.33 -8.47 -1.86
C ALA A 25 -12.80 -8.94 -0.47
N LYS A 26 -13.14 -10.23 -0.33
CA LYS A 26 -13.56 -10.82 0.94
C LYS A 26 -12.44 -10.81 1.99
N TRP A 27 -11.22 -11.19 1.58
CA TRP A 27 -10.04 -11.14 2.44
C TRP A 27 -9.61 -9.71 2.76
N HIS A 28 -9.78 -8.77 1.82
CA HIS A 28 -9.57 -7.35 2.07
C HIS A 28 -10.49 -6.80 3.17
N ALA A 29 -11.75 -7.23 3.20
CA ALA A 29 -12.69 -6.83 4.24
C ALA A 29 -12.27 -7.35 5.62
N VAL A 30 -11.72 -8.58 5.70
CA VAL A 30 -11.15 -9.12 6.94
C VAL A 30 -9.94 -8.30 7.38
N ALA A 31 -9.01 -8.03 6.46
CA ALA A 31 -7.83 -7.22 6.74
C ALA A 31 -8.20 -5.82 7.26
N ARG A 32 -9.21 -5.16 6.67
CA ARG A 32 -9.75 -3.88 7.17
C ARG A 32 -10.27 -3.97 8.60
N ARG A 33 -11.04 -5.01 8.93
CA ARG A 33 -11.57 -5.19 10.29
C ARG A 33 -10.46 -5.38 11.32
N LEU A 34 -9.44 -6.18 10.98
CA LEU A 34 -8.29 -6.39 11.85
C LEU A 34 -7.48 -5.10 12.02
N ALA A 35 -7.21 -4.39 10.93
CA ALA A 35 -6.47 -3.14 10.94
C ALA A 35 -7.18 -2.05 11.77
N ALA A 36 -8.51 -1.94 11.65
CA ALA A 36 -9.32 -1.04 12.46
C ALA A 36 -9.23 -1.33 13.97
N LYS A 37 -9.22 -2.62 14.37
CA LYS A 37 -9.04 -3.00 15.78
C LYS A 37 -7.69 -2.54 16.36
N LYS A 38 -6.63 -2.54 15.54
CA LYS A 38 -5.29 -2.07 15.93
C LYS A 38 -5.04 -0.59 15.62
N GLN A 39 -6.07 0.14 15.15
CA GLN A 39 -5.97 1.55 14.76
C GLN A 39 -4.82 1.85 13.79
N GLN A 40 -4.54 0.95 12.85
CA GLN A 40 -3.43 1.09 11.89
C GLN A 40 -3.87 0.93 10.44
N PRO A 41 -3.10 1.41 9.45
CA PRO A 41 -3.38 1.19 8.05
C PRO A 41 -3.41 -0.30 7.67
N VAL A 42 -4.27 -0.68 6.71
CA VAL A 42 -4.38 -2.07 6.23
C VAL A 42 -3.04 -2.57 5.68
N LEU A 43 -2.34 -1.73 4.92
CA LEU A 43 -1.03 -2.04 4.38
C LEU A 43 -0.04 -2.44 5.50
N TYR A 44 -0.06 -1.71 6.62
CA TYR A 44 0.87 -1.93 7.72
C TYR A 44 0.58 -3.25 8.44
N MET A 45 -0.71 -3.54 8.64
CA MET A 45 -1.13 -4.83 9.15
C MET A 45 -0.68 -5.99 8.26
N LEU A 46 -0.85 -5.86 6.94
CA LEU A 46 -0.49 -6.92 6.01
C LEU A 46 1.02 -7.17 6.00
N ILE A 47 1.83 -6.10 5.97
CA ILE A 47 3.30 -6.21 6.00
C ILE A 47 3.76 -6.85 7.31
N ALA A 48 3.24 -6.43 8.46
CA ALA A 48 3.60 -7.01 9.75
C ALA A 48 3.23 -8.51 9.87
N LEU A 49 2.11 -8.93 9.26
CA LEU A 49 1.73 -10.36 9.21
C LEU A 49 2.69 -11.16 8.33
N MET A 50 3.05 -10.62 7.16
CA MET A 50 4.00 -11.27 6.25
C MET A 50 5.40 -11.35 6.86
N GLU A 51 5.87 -10.29 7.51
CA GLU A 51 7.16 -10.27 8.19
C GLU A 51 7.24 -11.30 9.31
N ARG A 52 6.18 -11.44 10.10
CA ARG A 52 6.10 -12.45 11.16
C ARG A 52 6.17 -13.87 10.59
N GLU A 53 5.36 -14.17 9.57
CA GLU A 53 5.36 -15.49 8.92
C GLU A 53 6.73 -15.80 8.31
N ALA A 54 7.34 -14.82 7.64
CA ALA A 54 8.66 -14.96 7.05
C ALA A 54 9.75 -15.22 8.09
N LYS A 55 9.68 -14.56 9.27
CA LYS A 55 10.57 -14.85 10.40
C LYS A 55 10.36 -16.26 10.96
N GLU A 56 9.11 -16.71 11.08
CA GLU A 56 8.79 -18.07 11.55
C GLU A 56 9.28 -19.15 10.56
N LEU A 57 9.22 -18.87 9.26
CA LEU A 57 9.69 -19.77 8.19
C LEU A 57 11.18 -19.62 7.85
N GLY A 58 11.89 -18.66 8.46
CA GLY A 58 13.30 -18.39 8.18
C GLY A 58 13.56 -17.89 6.76
N VAL A 59 12.61 -17.19 6.15
CA VAL A 59 12.77 -16.59 4.82
C VAL A 59 13.80 -15.44 4.91
N PRO A 60 14.93 -15.52 4.21
CA PRO A 60 15.92 -14.45 4.20
C PRO A 60 15.45 -13.25 3.35
N ASP A 61 16.11 -12.10 3.51
CA ASP A 61 16.01 -10.92 2.64
C ASP A 61 14.60 -10.30 2.51
N LEU A 62 13.95 -10.06 3.64
CA LEU A 62 12.71 -9.27 3.68
C LEU A 62 13.01 -7.80 3.35
N PRO A 63 12.26 -7.17 2.43
CA PRO A 63 12.39 -5.74 2.19
C PRO A 63 11.97 -4.97 3.46
N PRO A 64 12.57 -3.80 3.72
CA PRO A 64 12.18 -2.98 4.84
C PRO A 64 10.70 -2.54 4.69
N PRO A 65 9.96 -2.46 5.80
CA PRO A 65 8.63 -1.87 5.79
C PRO A 65 8.66 -0.44 5.22
N PRO A 66 7.64 -0.01 4.48
CA PRO A 66 7.63 1.28 3.79
C PRO A 66 7.59 2.51 4.72
N TRP A 67 7.47 2.30 6.03
CA TRP A 67 7.50 3.35 7.06
C TRP A 67 8.82 3.38 7.84
N GLU A 68 9.65 2.35 7.70
CA GLU A 68 11.04 2.44 8.09
C GLU A 68 11.69 3.18 6.93
N GLU A 69 11.89 4.49 7.11
CA GLU A 69 12.77 5.23 6.21
C GLU A 69 14.08 4.45 6.17
N GLU A 70 14.55 4.10 4.97
CA GLU A 70 15.94 3.68 4.77
C GLU A 70 16.77 4.73 5.50
N SER A 71 17.29 4.38 6.69
CA SER A 71 18.37 5.11 7.29
C SER A 71 19.49 5.02 6.27
N ALA A 72 19.55 6.02 5.39
CA ALA A 72 20.59 6.21 4.42
C ALA A 72 21.88 6.45 5.21
N GLU A 73 22.60 5.38 5.50
CA GLU A 73 24.04 5.41 5.77
C GLU A 73 24.81 5.18 4.47
#